data_AF-A0A1M7FL09-F1
#
_entry.id   AF-A0A1M7FL09-F1
#
_cell.length_a   1.000
_cell.length_b   1.000
_cell.length_c   1.000
_cell.angle_alpha   90.00
_cell.angle_beta   90.00
_cell.angle_gamma   90.00
#
_symmetry.space_group_name_H-M   'P 1'
#
loop_
_entity.id
_entity.type
_entity.pdbx_description
1 polymer ?
#
loop_
_entity_poly.entity_id
_entity_poly.type
_entity_poly.pdbx_seq_one_letter_code
_entity_poly.pdbx_strand_id
1 'polypeptide(L)'
;MQNAASPTAASHRRALRGVMFAAFVVLAACAPRPLADRGPALPGAQIENVYIATQRALAHPRQEFGQPRNKELNFFRAAISIPPVHQPGQVEWAEPGEPADPARHFVVTDTQVFDTPSRFVASAKRDGSGNETMLFVHGYNNTLSDAMYRLAQIQVDFDIRMPSVLFSWLSSGDPRGYIYDRDSVLFARDDLERVLSELTRGSGDRVLLLAHSMGAHLVMEVMRQAALRGDRRLLSRISGVILMSPDLDPDLFRSQAEAIGQLPQPFMIFVSRQDRALSLASFITGRKPRLGVIDGPEAVAGLDVKVIDFTALADGEGLNHAVPATSPAAIRVLSGLIQQASSGDGGFEDYMVLEAQPDGAVLPVSN
;
A
#
# COMPACT_ATOMS: atom_id res chain seq x y z
N MET A 1 -4.40 43.97 -41.06
CA MET A 1 -3.54 42.76 -41.13
C MET A 1 -2.67 42.76 -39.88
N GLN A 2 -3.01 41.95 -38.89
CA GLN A 2 -2.23 41.81 -37.65
C GLN A 2 -1.04 40.88 -37.89
N ASN A 3 0.18 41.38 -37.66
CA ASN A 3 1.42 40.62 -37.74
C ASN A 3 1.46 39.58 -36.61
N ALA A 4 1.44 38.30 -36.98
CA ALA A 4 1.73 37.20 -36.07
C ALA A 4 3.21 37.25 -35.68
N ALA A 5 3.50 37.46 -34.40
CA ALA A 5 4.85 37.40 -33.87
C ALA A 5 5.39 35.96 -33.97
N SER A 6 6.54 35.80 -34.64
CA SER A 6 7.22 34.52 -34.75
C SER A 6 7.68 34.04 -33.36
N PRO A 7 7.54 32.75 -33.02
CA PRO A 7 7.99 32.22 -31.73
C PRO A 7 9.50 32.46 -31.55
N THR A 8 9.88 33.07 -30.42
CA THR A 8 11.28 33.39 -30.09
C THR A 8 12.07 32.11 -29.82
N ALA A 9 13.39 32.11 -30.09
CA ALA A 9 14.27 30.95 -29.87
C ALA A 9 14.20 30.37 -28.43
N ALA A 10 13.76 31.16 -27.44
CA ALA A 10 13.52 30.73 -26.07
C ALA A 10 12.29 29.80 -25.93
N SER A 11 11.22 30.00 -26.72
CA SER A 11 10.05 29.10 -26.71
C SER A 11 10.39 27.74 -27.32
N HIS A 12 11.20 27.73 -28.38
CA HIS A 12 11.70 26.50 -29.00
C HIS A 12 12.60 25.69 -28.06
N ARG A 13 13.47 26.34 -27.28
CA ARG A 13 14.31 25.65 -26.27
C ARG A 13 13.49 25.08 -25.11
N ARG A 14 12.43 25.78 -24.67
CA ARG A 14 11.51 25.27 -23.63
C ARG A 14 10.66 24.10 -24.14
N ALA A 15 10.14 24.20 -25.37
CA ALA A 15 9.41 23.11 -26.02
C ALA A 15 10.30 21.88 -26.22
N LEU A 16 11.54 22.05 -26.69
CA LEU A 16 12.49 20.95 -26.89
C LEU A 16 12.87 20.28 -25.55
N ARG A 17 13.06 21.05 -24.48
CA ARG A 17 13.27 20.50 -23.13
C ARG A 17 12.06 19.74 -22.62
N GLY A 18 10.84 20.24 -22.88
CA GLY A 18 9.59 19.55 -22.53
C GLY A 18 9.41 18.24 -23.30
N VAL A 19 9.72 18.22 -24.60
CA VAL A 19 9.68 17.01 -25.45
C VAL A 19 10.74 16.00 -25.02
N MET A 20 11.96 16.45 -24.73
CA MET A 20 13.03 15.58 -24.21
C MET A 20 12.64 14.99 -22.85
N PHE A 21 12.12 15.80 -21.92
CA PHE A 21 11.67 15.31 -20.61
C PHE A 21 10.52 14.31 -20.75
N ALA A 22 9.53 14.59 -21.59
CA ALA A 22 8.44 13.64 -21.88
C ALA A 22 8.96 12.34 -22.52
N ALA A 23 9.93 12.42 -23.44
CA ALA A 23 10.55 11.25 -24.05
C ALA A 23 11.34 10.42 -23.03
N PHE A 24 12.07 11.06 -22.10
CA PHE A 24 12.76 10.37 -21.01
C PHE A 24 11.79 9.70 -20.03
N VAL A 25 10.66 10.34 -19.69
CA VAL A 25 9.62 9.75 -18.83
C VAL A 25 8.97 8.54 -19.51
N VAL A 26 8.71 8.62 -20.82
CA VAL A 26 8.17 7.49 -21.60
C VAL A 26 9.17 6.33 -21.70
N LEU A 27 10.47 6.62 -21.85
CA LEU A 27 11.51 5.60 -21.89
C LEU A 27 11.72 4.92 -20.52
N ALA A 28 11.66 5.67 -19.41
CA ALA A 28 11.74 5.12 -18.06
C ALA A 28 10.54 4.23 -17.70
N ALA A 29 9.34 4.54 -18.23
CA ALA A 29 8.15 3.72 -18.09
C ALA A 29 8.23 2.36 -18.82
N CYS A 30 9.19 2.18 -19.73
CA CYS A 30 9.43 0.94 -20.46
C CYS A 30 10.58 0.10 -19.87
N ALA A 31 11.27 0.57 -18.82
CA ALA A 31 12.34 -0.20 -18.20
C ALA A 31 11.76 -1.45 -17.49
N PRO A 32 12.38 -2.63 -17.65
CA PRO A 32 11.92 -3.83 -16.97
C PRO A 32 12.04 -3.64 -15.45
N ARG A 33 10.90 -3.82 -14.75
CA ARG A 33 10.86 -3.83 -13.29
C ARG A 33 11.68 -5.00 -12.74
N PRO A 34 12.46 -4.82 -11.65
CA PRO A 34 13.15 -5.92 -11.00
C PRO A 34 12.13 -6.96 -10.52
N LEU A 35 12.54 -8.22 -10.58
CA LEU A 35 11.79 -9.34 -10.02
C LEU A 35 12.44 -9.79 -8.73
N ALA A 36 11.64 -10.37 -7.84
CA ALA A 36 12.17 -11.00 -6.63
C ALA A 36 13.07 -12.17 -7.02
N ASP A 37 14.36 -12.05 -6.73
CA ASP A 37 15.34 -13.10 -6.95
C ASP A 37 15.29 -14.16 -5.87
N ARG A 38 15.68 -15.38 -6.23
CA ARG A 38 15.89 -16.47 -5.28
C ARG A 38 17.33 -16.47 -4.79
N GLY A 39 17.51 -16.72 -3.50
CA GLY A 39 18.83 -16.80 -2.88
C GLY A 39 18.81 -17.65 -1.61
N PRO A 40 19.97 -18.09 -1.11
CA PRO A 40 20.06 -18.80 0.15
C PRO A 40 19.73 -17.87 1.35
N ALA A 41 19.24 -18.45 2.43
CA ALA A 41 19.22 -17.79 3.74
C ALA A 41 20.65 -17.76 4.30
N LEU A 42 21.15 -16.59 4.67
CA LEU A 42 22.44 -16.48 5.35
C LEU A 42 22.30 -16.87 6.84
N PRO A 43 23.35 -17.41 7.47
CA PRO A 43 23.33 -17.65 8.91
C PRO A 43 23.00 -16.37 9.70
N GLY A 44 21.95 -16.44 10.54
CA GLY A 44 21.49 -15.30 11.34
C GLY A 44 20.67 -14.25 10.58
N ALA A 45 20.36 -14.47 9.29
CA ALA A 45 19.44 -13.60 8.56
C ALA A 45 18.04 -13.66 9.16
N GLN A 46 17.38 -12.51 9.26
CA GLN A 46 15.97 -12.43 9.60
C GLN A 46 15.14 -12.89 8.40
N ILE A 47 14.21 -13.82 8.65
CA ILE A 47 13.33 -14.36 7.62
C ILE A 47 11.89 -13.93 7.94
N GLU A 48 11.27 -13.21 7.01
CA GLU A 48 9.87 -12.81 7.10
C GLU A 48 9.02 -13.69 6.18
N ASN A 49 8.01 -14.34 6.76
CA ASN A 49 7.04 -15.11 5.99
C ASN A 49 5.91 -14.20 5.50
N VAL A 50 5.83 -14.05 4.18
CA VAL A 50 4.75 -13.33 3.51
C VAL A 50 3.77 -14.36 2.95
N TYR A 51 2.53 -14.33 3.45
CA TYR A 51 1.43 -15.16 2.93
C TYR A 51 0.67 -14.39 1.86
N ILE A 52 0.60 -14.90 0.63
CA ILE A 52 0.02 -14.21 -0.51
C ILE A 52 -1.25 -14.90 -1.01
N ALA A 53 -2.32 -14.11 -1.15
CA ALA A 53 -3.50 -14.45 -1.94
C ALA A 53 -3.54 -13.56 -3.20
N THR A 54 -3.65 -14.16 -4.39
CA THR A 54 -3.57 -13.40 -5.66
C THR A 54 -4.31 -14.08 -6.80
N GLN A 55 -4.82 -13.31 -7.78
CA GLN A 55 -5.33 -13.88 -9.02
C GLN A 55 -4.22 -14.21 -10.05
N ARG A 56 -2.97 -13.85 -9.76
CA ARG A 56 -1.84 -14.09 -10.66
C ARG A 56 -1.59 -15.59 -10.79
N ALA A 57 -1.37 -16.06 -12.01
CA ALA A 57 -1.00 -17.44 -12.25
C ALA A 57 0.40 -17.69 -11.68
N LEU A 58 0.60 -18.76 -10.92
CA LEU A 58 1.90 -19.03 -10.28
C LEU A 58 3.03 -19.28 -11.28
N ALA A 59 2.71 -19.84 -12.45
CA ALA A 59 3.68 -20.04 -13.53
C ALA A 59 4.06 -18.72 -14.24
N HIS A 60 3.18 -17.73 -14.21
CA HIS A 60 3.36 -16.43 -14.88
C HIS A 60 2.85 -15.31 -13.96
N PRO A 61 3.59 -14.98 -12.89
CA PRO A 61 3.10 -14.07 -11.87
C PRO A 61 3.05 -12.60 -12.33
N ARG A 62 3.68 -12.26 -13.46
CA ARG A 62 3.59 -10.93 -14.05
C ARG A 62 2.23 -10.74 -14.71
N GLN A 63 1.60 -9.59 -14.42
CA GLN A 63 0.41 -9.12 -15.10
C GLN A 63 0.87 -7.99 -15.99
N GLU A 64 0.69 -8.11 -17.30
CA GLU A 64 1.07 -7.05 -18.22
C GLU A 64 -0.14 -6.19 -18.60
N PHE A 65 0.15 -4.97 -19.03
CA PHE A 65 -0.87 -4.05 -19.50
C PHE A 65 -1.69 -4.65 -20.66
N GLY A 66 -3.00 -4.60 -20.56
CA GLY A 66 -3.93 -5.12 -21.58
C GLY A 66 -4.18 -6.63 -21.51
N GLN A 67 -3.49 -7.39 -20.66
CA GLN A 67 -3.79 -8.81 -20.47
C GLN A 67 -5.14 -9.02 -19.78
N PRO A 68 -5.84 -10.13 -20.07
CA PRO A 68 -7.05 -10.54 -19.36
C PRO A 68 -6.81 -10.68 -17.86
N ARG A 69 -7.90 -10.57 -17.09
CA ARG A 69 -7.89 -10.75 -15.64
C ARG A 69 -8.34 -12.16 -15.29
N ASN A 70 -7.49 -12.88 -14.55
CA ASN A 70 -7.83 -14.19 -14.01
C ASN A 70 -8.85 -14.05 -12.87
N LYS A 71 -9.69 -15.08 -12.71
CA LYS A 71 -10.72 -15.14 -11.65
C LYS A 71 -10.38 -16.10 -10.51
N GLU A 72 -9.37 -16.94 -10.71
CA GLU A 72 -8.98 -17.95 -9.74
C GLU A 72 -7.96 -17.39 -8.75
N LEU A 73 -8.21 -17.57 -7.46
CA LEU A 73 -7.27 -17.21 -6.40
C LEU A 73 -6.25 -18.31 -6.20
N ASN A 74 -4.98 -17.92 -6.20
CA ASN A 74 -3.84 -18.74 -5.85
C ASN A 74 -3.32 -18.30 -4.47
N PHE A 75 -2.87 -19.28 -3.69
CA PHE A 75 -2.40 -19.09 -2.32
C PHE A 75 -1.01 -19.68 -2.15
N PHE A 76 -0.07 -18.89 -1.66
CA PHE A 76 1.28 -19.37 -1.38
C PHE A 76 1.95 -18.53 -0.30
N ARG A 77 3.01 -19.06 0.31
CA ARG A 77 3.88 -18.35 1.26
C ARG A 77 5.27 -18.23 0.65
N ALA A 78 5.81 -17.03 0.63
CA ALA A 78 7.22 -16.77 0.33
C ALA A 78 7.97 -16.44 1.62
N ALA A 79 9.08 -17.12 1.86
CA ALA A 79 10.01 -16.79 2.94
C ALA A 79 11.05 -15.81 2.42
N ILE A 80 11.04 -14.58 2.91
CA ILE A 80 11.89 -13.49 2.44
C ILE A 80 13.05 -13.29 3.43
N SER A 81 14.28 -13.39 2.94
CA SER A 81 15.45 -13.03 3.74
C SER A 81 15.67 -11.53 3.69
N ILE A 82 15.75 -10.91 4.86
CA ILE A 82 16.11 -9.52 5.05
C ILE A 82 17.64 -9.43 5.18
N PRO A 83 18.32 -8.57 4.40
CA PRO A 83 19.77 -8.48 4.44
C PRO A 83 20.26 -7.81 5.73
N PRO A 84 21.43 -8.16 6.27
CA PRO A 84 21.97 -7.54 7.49
C PRO A 84 22.21 -6.02 7.39
N VAL A 85 22.31 -5.50 6.17
CA VAL A 85 22.50 -4.07 5.89
C VAL A 85 21.19 -3.28 5.78
N HIS A 86 20.06 -3.92 6.08
CA HIS A 86 18.73 -3.33 5.91
C HIS A 86 18.58 -2.01 6.67
N GLN A 87 17.99 -1.03 5.99
CA GLN A 87 17.64 0.27 6.56
C GLN A 87 16.12 0.44 6.60
N PRO A 88 15.56 0.98 7.71
CA PRO A 88 14.13 1.18 7.81
C PRO A 88 13.55 1.98 6.65
N GLY A 89 12.45 1.49 6.10
CA GLY A 89 11.72 2.06 4.97
C GLY A 89 12.22 1.66 3.59
N GLN A 90 13.42 1.07 3.52
CA GLN A 90 14.05 0.67 2.26
C GLN A 90 13.70 -0.76 1.87
N VAL A 91 13.67 -1.02 0.58
CA VAL A 91 13.70 -2.40 0.06
C VAL A 91 14.96 -2.49 -0.78
N GLU A 92 15.94 -3.22 -0.30
CA GLU A 92 17.22 -3.37 -0.97
C GLU A 92 17.09 -4.37 -2.14
N TRP A 93 16.97 -3.83 -3.36
CA TRP A 93 16.90 -4.60 -4.60
C TRP A 93 18.27 -4.78 -5.23
N ALA A 94 18.44 -5.88 -5.95
CA ALA A 94 19.51 -5.98 -6.95
C ALA A 94 19.21 -5.05 -8.13
N GLU A 95 20.26 -4.53 -8.76
CA GLU A 95 20.10 -3.76 -9.98
C GLU A 95 19.55 -4.65 -11.12
N PRO A 96 18.73 -4.11 -12.03
CA PRO A 96 18.17 -4.90 -13.12
C PRO A 96 19.26 -5.60 -13.96
N GLY A 97 19.24 -6.93 -13.96
CA GLY A 97 20.18 -7.77 -14.71
C GLY A 97 21.40 -8.25 -13.91
N GLU A 98 21.54 -7.82 -12.65
CA GLU A 98 22.55 -8.33 -11.72
C GLU A 98 21.95 -9.41 -10.80
N PRO A 99 22.72 -10.44 -10.42
CA PRO A 99 22.25 -11.42 -9.45
C PRO A 99 22.12 -10.79 -8.06
N ALA A 100 21.05 -11.13 -7.33
CA ALA A 100 20.91 -10.69 -5.95
C ALA A 100 21.97 -11.31 -5.03
N ASP A 101 22.56 -10.46 -4.17
CA ASP A 101 23.43 -10.85 -3.07
C ASP A 101 22.60 -10.85 -1.77
N PRO A 102 22.33 -12.01 -1.14
CA PRO A 102 21.56 -12.10 0.11
C PRO A 102 22.15 -11.31 1.28
N ALA A 103 23.44 -10.93 1.24
CA ALA A 103 24.04 -10.07 2.27
C ALA A 103 23.64 -8.61 2.11
N ARG A 104 23.11 -8.23 0.94
CA ARG A 104 22.83 -6.85 0.56
C ARG A 104 21.40 -6.61 0.12
N HIS A 105 20.72 -7.63 -0.40
CA HIS A 105 19.41 -7.52 -1.03
C HIS A 105 18.41 -8.48 -0.40
N PHE A 106 17.13 -8.12 -0.53
CA PHE A 106 16.03 -9.01 -0.22
C PHE A 106 16.01 -10.17 -1.21
N VAL A 107 15.88 -11.41 -0.71
CA VAL A 107 15.79 -12.61 -1.54
C VAL A 107 14.71 -13.57 -1.06
N VAL A 108 14.07 -14.26 -2.01
CA VAL A 108 13.14 -15.36 -1.71
C VAL A 108 13.94 -16.63 -1.43
N THR A 109 13.88 -17.13 -0.20
CA THR A 109 14.60 -18.33 0.24
C THR A 109 13.80 -19.61 0.05
N ASP A 110 12.48 -19.53 0.23
CA ASP A 110 11.59 -20.68 0.09
C ASP A 110 10.19 -20.25 -0.37
N THR A 111 9.46 -21.17 -1.00
CA THR A 111 8.07 -20.95 -1.44
C THR A 111 7.23 -22.18 -1.20
N GLN A 112 6.08 -22.01 -0.54
CA GLN A 112 5.12 -23.07 -0.29
C GLN A 112 3.76 -22.71 -0.89
N VAL A 113 3.25 -23.54 -1.79
CA VAL A 113 1.91 -23.36 -2.38
C VAL A 113 0.86 -24.10 -1.55
N PHE A 114 -0.31 -23.49 -1.40
CA PHE A 114 -1.46 -24.09 -0.72
C PHE A 114 -2.58 -24.32 -1.74
N ASP A 115 -3.17 -25.51 -1.68
CA ASP A 115 -4.28 -25.91 -2.55
C ASP A 115 -5.64 -25.37 -2.10
N THR A 116 -5.75 -24.93 -0.84
CA THR A 116 -7.01 -24.49 -0.23
C THR A 116 -6.78 -23.25 0.63
N PRO A 117 -7.75 -22.32 0.65
CA PRO A 117 -7.68 -21.13 1.50
C PRO A 117 -7.56 -21.48 2.99
N SER A 118 -8.24 -22.53 3.44
CA SER A 118 -8.19 -22.94 4.84
C SER A 118 -6.81 -23.45 5.29
N ARG A 119 -6.07 -24.18 4.42
CA ARG A 119 -4.68 -24.57 4.73
C ARG A 119 -3.74 -23.36 4.75
N PHE A 120 -3.96 -22.42 3.83
CA PHE A 120 -3.24 -21.15 3.77
C PHE A 120 -3.42 -20.33 5.06
N VAL A 121 -4.67 -20.06 5.46
CA VAL A 121 -4.99 -19.29 6.67
C VAL A 121 -4.47 -19.99 7.93
N ALA A 122 -4.61 -21.31 8.02
CA ALA A 122 -4.09 -22.06 9.16
C ALA A 122 -2.56 -21.99 9.25
N SER A 123 -1.86 -21.90 8.12
CA SER A 123 -0.41 -21.72 8.12
C SER A 123 -0.01 -20.31 8.53
N ALA A 124 -0.65 -19.28 7.97
CA ALA A 124 -0.41 -17.89 8.35
C ALA A 124 -0.56 -17.67 9.86
N LYS A 125 -1.60 -18.26 10.46
CA LYS A 125 -1.86 -18.18 11.90
C LYS A 125 -0.89 -18.93 12.78
N ARG A 126 -0.23 -19.99 12.28
CA ARG A 126 0.79 -20.70 13.05
C ARG A 126 2.11 -19.93 13.12
N ASP A 127 2.40 -19.14 12.09
CA ASP A 127 3.64 -18.37 12.01
C ASP A 127 3.58 -17.06 12.80
N GLY A 128 2.39 -16.50 13.02
CA GLY A 128 2.21 -15.30 13.82
C GLY A 128 1.60 -15.57 15.20
N SER A 129 1.57 -14.53 16.03
CA SER A 129 0.95 -14.57 17.37
C SER A 129 -0.47 -14.01 17.37
N GLY A 130 -1.38 -14.67 18.09
CA GLY A 130 -2.74 -14.18 18.34
C GLY A 130 -3.76 -14.57 17.26
N ASN A 131 -4.99 -14.04 17.41
CA ASN A 131 -6.12 -14.32 16.51
C ASN A 131 -6.39 -13.17 15.51
N GLU A 132 -5.56 -12.13 15.53
CA GLU A 132 -5.68 -10.98 14.64
C GLU A 132 -4.70 -11.15 13.48
N THR A 133 -5.17 -11.05 12.24
CA THR A 133 -4.33 -11.13 11.04
C THR A 133 -4.25 -9.75 10.37
N MET A 134 -3.06 -9.27 10.09
CA MET A 134 -2.88 -8.10 9.23
C MET A 134 -3.10 -8.51 7.77
N LEU A 135 -4.00 -7.81 7.08
CA LEU A 135 -4.19 -7.94 5.64
C LEU A 135 -3.71 -6.67 4.95
N PHE A 136 -2.61 -6.81 4.21
CA PHE A 136 -2.05 -5.74 3.40
C PHE A 136 -2.59 -5.78 1.96
N VAL A 137 -3.09 -4.65 1.47
CA VAL A 137 -3.57 -4.46 0.10
C VAL A 137 -2.74 -3.39 -0.58
N HIS A 138 -1.94 -3.79 -1.57
CA HIS A 138 -1.02 -2.88 -2.25
C HIS A 138 -1.72 -1.88 -3.19
N GLY A 139 -0.97 -0.86 -3.61
CA GLY A 139 -1.41 0.20 -4.51
C GLY A 139 -1.25 -0.08 -6.00
N TYR A 140 -1.46 0.99 -6.77
CA TYR A 140 -1.24 1.08 -8.22
C TYR A 140 0.23 0.85 -8.59
N ASN A 141 0.50 0.32 -9.79
CA ASN A 141 1.83 0.24 -10.37
C ASN A 141 2.81 -0.62 -9.52
N ASN A 142 2.28 -1.71 -8.98
CA ASN A 142 3.01 -2.71 -8.20
C ASN A 142 3.00 -4.07 -8.89
N THR A 143 4.18 -4.66 -9.02
CA THR A 143 4.32 -6.08 -9.32
C THR A 143 4.06 -6.92 -8.07
N LEU A 144 3.90 -8.24 -8.24
CA LEU A 144 3.85 -9.16 -7.11
C LEU A 144 5.12 -9.09 -6.24
N SER A 145 6.28 -8.90 -6.87
CA SER A 145 7.56 -8.80 -6.18
C SER A 145 7.62 -7.52 -5.33
N ASP A 146 7.20 -6.39 -5.90
CA ASP A 146 7.11 -5.11 -5.17
C ASP A 146 6.25 -5.24 -3.92
N ALA A 147 5.06 -5.81 -4.06
CA ALA A 147 4.10 -5.92 -2.97
C ALA A 147 4.57 -6.92 -1.88
N MET A 148 5.20 -8.01 -2.28
CA MET A 148 5.72 -9.03 -1.36
C MET A 148 6.89 -8.51 -0.54
N TYR A 149 7.90 -7.90 -1.18
CA TYR A 149 9.04 -7.33 -0.46
C TYR A 149 8.62 -6.14 0.39
N ARG A 150 7.66 -5.32 -0.07
CA ARG A 150 7.12 -4.23 0.75
C ARG A 150 6.43 -4.75 2.02
N LEU A 151 5.66 -5.84 1.95
CA LEU A 151 5.08 -6.42 3.16
C LEU A 151 6.17 -6.98 4.10
N ALA A 152 7.18 -7.67 3.55
CA ALA A 152 8.30 -8.16 4.36
C ALA A 152 9.04 -7.00 5.07
N GLN A 153 9.29 -5.89 4.36
CA GLN A 153 9.87 -4.67 4.95
C GLN A 153 8.97 -4.09 6.07
N ILE A 154 7.66 -3.98 5.84
CA ILE A 154 6.73 -3.51 6.87
C ILE A 154 6.77 -4.43 8.10
N GLN A 155 6.86 -5.74 7.92
CA GLN A 155 6.92 -6.68 9.04
C GLN A 155 8.16 -6.46 9.91
N VAL A 156 9.34 -6.35 9.30
CA VAL A 156 10.59 -6.13 10.05
C VAL A 156 10.63 -4.73 10.69
N ASP A 157 10.26 -3.69 9.95
CA ASP A 157 10.43 -2.31 10.42
C ASP A 157 9.47 -1.89 11.53
N PHE A 158 8.32 -2.54 11.61
CA PHE A 158 7.32 -2.31 12.65
C PHE A 158 7.25 -3.43 13.69
N ASP A 159 8.16 -4.42 13.64
CA ASP A 159 8.15 -5.62 14.51
C ASP A 159 6.77 -6.28 14.54
N ILE A 160 6.18 -6.50 13.37
CA ILE A 160 4.84 -7.08 13.23
C ILE A 160 4.91 -8.59 13.48
N ARG A 161 4.47 -9.01 14.67
CA ARG A 161 4.46 -10.43 15.07
C ARG A 161 3.16 -11.15 14.77
N MET A 162 2.12 -10.42 14.36
CA MET A 162 0.84 -11.01 14.02
C MET A 162 0.90 -11.69 12.64
N PRO A 163 0.05 -12.70 12.39
CA PRO A 163 -0.11 -13.27 11.05
C PRO A 163 -0.29 -12.16 10.00
N SER A 164 0.46 -12.23 8.90
CA SER A 164 0.48 -11.17 7.88
C SER A 164 0.21 -11.75 6.50
N VAL A 165 -0.83 -11.24 5.84
CA VAL A 165 -1.28 -11.68 4.52
C VAL A 165 -1.23 -10.50 3.55
N LEU A 166 -0.66 -10.73 2.37
CA LEU A 166 -0.74 -9.85 1.21
C LEU A 166 -1.90 -10.29 0.31
N PHE A 167 -2.83 -9.38 0.03
CA PHE A 167 -3.72 -9.51 -1.11
C PHE A 167 -3.11 -8.78 -2.32
N SER A 168 -2.63 -9.55 -3.31
CA SER A 168 -2.06 -8.98 -4.52
C SER A 168 -3.02 -9.09 -5.70
N TRP A 169 -3.60 -7.94 -6.07
CA TRP A 169 -4.48 -7.81 -7.22
C TRP A 169 -3.70 -7.60 -8.52
N LEU A 170 -4.41 -7.68 -9.65
CA LEU A 170 -3.85 -7.65 -11.01
C LEU A 170 -3.46 -6.23 -11.49
N SER A 171 -2.64 -5.54 -10.70
CA SER A 171 -1.94 -4.33 -11.17
C SER A 171 -0.97 -4.70 -12.29
N SER A 172 -0.95 -3.89 -13.34
CA SER A 172 -0.03 -4.06 -14.48
C SER A 172 1.44 -3.80 -14.11
N GLY A 173 1.72 -3.18 -12.96
CA GLY A 173 3.08 -2.76 -12.60
C GLY A 173 3.66 -1.71 -13.54
N ASP A 174 2.81 -1.06 -14.35
CA ASP A 174 3.17 -0.09 -15.37
C ASP A 174 2.63 1.30 -15.02
N PRO A 175 3.47 2.35 -14.95
CA PRO A 175 3.03 3.71 -14.61
C PRO A 175 2.13 4.36 -15.67
N ARG A 176 1.97 3.75 -16.84
CA ARG A 176 0.99 4.15 -17.88
C ARG A 176 -0.36 3.49 -17.67
N GLY A 177 -0.41 2.44 -16.86
CA GLY A 177 -1.55 1.57 -16.65
C GLY A 177 -2.65 2.12 -15.76
N TYR A 178 -2.63 3.40 -15.38
CA TYR A 178 -3.52 3.97 -14.35
C TYR A 178 -5.00 3.60 -14.54
N ILE A 179 -5.55 3.81 -15.75
CA ILE A 179 -6.96 3.49 -16.03
C ILE A 179 -7.20 1.98 -16.03
N TYR A 180 -6.27 1.19 -16.56
CA TYR A 180 -6.37 -0.27 -16.53
C TYR A 180 -6.38 -0.79 -15.09
N ASP A 181 -5.50 -0.27 -14.24
CA ASP A 181 -5.39 -0.63 -12.84
C ASP A 181 -6.62 -0.19 -12.03
N ARG A 182 -7.26 0.94 -12.37
CA ARG A 182 -8.56 1.33 -11.79
C ARG A 182 -9.67 0.33 -12.06
N ASP A 183 -9.69 -0.28 -13.23
CA ASP A 183 -10.64 -1.37 -13.51
C ASP A 183 -10.20 -2.68 -12.86
N SER A 184 -8.88 -2.96 -12.81
CA SER A 184 -8.32 -4.17 -12.21
C SER A 184 -8.54 -4.24 -10.71
N VAL A 185 -8.41 -3.11 -10.01
CA VAL A 185 -8.66 -3.06 -8.59
C VAL A 185 -10.13 -3.36 -8.30
N LEU A 186 -11.05 -2.78 -9.08
CA LEU A 186 -12.48 -3.02 -8.89
C LEU A 186 -12.92 -4.42 -9.34
N PHE A 187 -12.21 -5.03 -10.30
CA PHE A 187 -12.41 -6.42 -10.65
C PHE A 187 -12.07 -7.36 -9.47
N ALA A 188 -11.13 -6.98 -8.60
CA ALA A 188 -10.68 -7.81 -7.49
C ALA A 188 -11.56 -7.75 -6.22
N ARG A 189 -12.69 -7.02 -6.23
CA ARG A 189 -13.57 -6.82 -5.05
C ARG A 189 -14.05 -8.13 -4.44
N ASP A 190 -14.69 -8.98 -5.25
CA ASP A 190 -15.26 -10.24 -4.79
C ASP A 190 -14.18 -11.19 -4.26
N ASP A 191 -12.98 -11.13 -4.83
CA ASP A 191 -11.85 -11.96 -4.39
C ASP A 191 -11.26 -11.47 -3.06
N LEU A 192 -11.15 -10.16 -2.85
CA LEU A 192 -10.74 -9.63 -1.55
C LEU A 192 -11.77 -9.97 -0.47
N GLU A 193 -13.07 -9.86 -0.76
CA GLU A 193 -14.14 -10.26 0.17
C GLU A 193 -14.07 -11.76 0.54
N ARG A 194 -13.75 -12.62 -0.44
CA ARG A 194 -13.51 -14.06 -0.18
C ARG A 194 -12.33 -14.28 0.74
N VAL A 195 -11.21 -13.58 0.52
CA VAL A 195 -10.03 -13.66 1.39
C VAL A 195 -10.37 -13.19 2.81
N LEU A 196 -11.07 -12.06 2.95
CA LEU A 196 -11.56 -11.57 4.25
C LEU A 196 -12.48 -12.58 4.94
N SER A 197 -13.39 -13.21 4.19
CA SER A 197 -14.30 -14.23 4.70
C SER A 197 -13.55 -15.45 5.25
N GLU A 198 -12.49 -15.90 4.57
CA GLU A 198 -11.65 -17.00 5.01
C GLU A 198 -10.80 -16.64 6.24
N LEU A 199 -10.24 -15.42 6.27
CA LEU A 199 -9.46 -14.93 7.41
C LEU A 199 -10.31 -14.77 8.68
N THR A 200 -11.58 -14.45 8.53
CA THR A 200 -12.55 -14.21 9.63
C THR A 200 -13.46 -15.41 9.90
N ARG A 201 -13.12 -16.59 9.39
CA ARG A 201 -13.99 -17.79 9.48
C ARG A 201 -14.05 -18.40 10.88
N GLY A 202 -12.94 -18.40 11.61
CA GLY A 202 -12.82 -18.98 12.94
C GLY A 202 -13.41 -18.08 14.04
N SER A 203 -13.74 -18.70 15.17
CA SER A 203 -14.23 -17.97 16.34
C SER A 203 -13.10 -17.15 16.95
N GLY A 204 -13.29 -15.84 17.03
CA GLY A 204 -12.31 -14.92 17.63
C GLY A 204 -11.32 -14.34 16.62
N ASP A 205 -11.33 -14.80 15.38
CA ASP A 205 -10.50 -14.25 14.32
C ASP A 205 -10.85 -12.79 14.05
N ARG A 206 -9.84 -11.95 13.86
CA ARG A 206 -10.01 -10.54 13.47
C ARG A 206 -9.03 -10.17 12.38
N VAL A 207 -9.34 -9.12 11.62
CA VAL A 207 -8.47 -8.62 10.56
C VAL A 207 -8.20 -7.13 10.74
N LEU A 208 -6.91 -6.78 10.83
CA LEU A 208 -6.45 -5.40 10.70
C LEU A 208 -6.19 -5.14 9.21
N LEU A 209 -6.86 -4.16 8.62
CA LEU A 209 -6.70 -3.80 7.22
C LEU A 209 -5.65 -2.71 7.05
N LEU A 210 -4.60 -2.98 6.30
CA LEU A 210 -3.60 -1.99 5.88
C LEU A 210 -3.67 -1.86 4.36
N ALA A 211 -4.05 -0.69 3.84
CA ALA A 211 -4.25 -0.51 2.41
C ALA A 211 -3.51 0.72 1.89
N HIS A 212 -2.77 0.55 0.80
CA HIS A 212 -1.99 1.64 0.20
C HIS A 212 -2.63 2.14 -1.09
N SER A 213 -2.69 3.47 -1.27
CA SER A 213 -3.03 4.11 -2.54
C SER A 213 -4.36 3.57 -3.12
N MET A 214 -4.34 3.02 -4.33
CA MET A 214 -5.51 2.44 -4.99
C MET A 214 -6.05 1.20 -4.26
N GLY A 215 -5.23 0.51 -3.46
CA GLY A 215 -5.69 -0.56 -2.56
C GLY A 215 -6.65 -0.06 -1.48
N ALA A 216 -6.53 1.20 -1.05
CA ALA A 216 -7.48 1.81 -0.12
C ALA A 216 -8.89 1.97 -0.74
N HIS A 217 -8.93 2.30 -2.04
CA HIS A 217 -10.19 2.33 -2.78
C HIS A 217 -10.85 0.94 -2.82
N LEU A 218 -10.05 -0.13 -2.98
CA LEU A 218 -10.54 -1.50 -2.96
C LEU A 218 -11.15 -1.88 -1.61
N VAL A 219 -10.43 -1.59 -0.53
CA VAL A 219 -10.87 -1.91 0.83
C VAL A 219 -12.19 -1.21 1.16
N MET A 220 -12.32 0.08 0.84
CA MET A 220 -13.58 0.81 1.02
C MET A 220 -14.73 0.20 0.22
N GLU A 221 -14.46 -0.20 -1.02
CA GLU A 221 -15.49 -0.80 -1.87
C GLU A 221 -15.95 -2.17 -1.37
N VAL A 222 -15.04 -2.99 -0.85
CA VAL A 222 -15.37 -4.30 -0.28
C VAL A 222 -16.13 -4.16 1.04
N MET A 223 -15.75 -3.22 1.92
CA MET A 223 -16.53 -2.95 3.13
C MET A 223 -17.94 -2.44 2.80
N ARG A 224 -18.06 -1.53 1.83
CA ARG A 224 -19.37 -1.07 1.33
C ARG A 224 -20.18 -2.24 0.75
N GLN A 225 -19.56 -3.11 -0.04
CA GLN A 225 -20.22 -4.29 -0.61
C GLN A 225 -20.74 -5.23 0.48
N ALA A 226 -19.92 -5.52 1.50
CA ALA A 226 -20.32 -6.33 2.65
C ALA A 226 -21.50 -5.69 3.41
N ALA A 227 -21.47 -4.37 3.61
CA ALA A 227 -22.56 -3.63 4.26
C ALA A 227 -23.88 -3.73 3.48
N LEU A 228 -23.83 -3.53 2.15
CA LEU A 228 -25.01 -3.62 1.29
C LEU A 228 -25.58 -5.04 1.21
N ARG A 229 -24.74 -6.07 1.35
CA ARG A 229 -25.16 -7.47 1.46
C ARG A 229 -25.67 -7.84 2.86
N GLY A 230 -25.53 -6.95 3.83
CA GLY A 230 -25.90 -7.21 5.22
C GLY A 230 -24.92 -8.10 6.00
N ASP A 231 -23.68 -8.28 5.51
CA ASP A 231 -22.66 -9.08 6.20
C ASP A 231 -22.02 -8.31 7.36
N ARG A 232 -22.84 -8.08 8.39
CA ARG A 232 -22.42 -7.46 9.65
C ARG A 232 -21.37 -8.30 10.38
N ARG A 233 -21.35 -9.62 10.15
CA ARG A 233 -20.37 -10.51 10.74
C ARG A 233 -18.98 -10.13 10.23
N LEU A 234 -18.77 -10.10 8.93
CA LEU A 234 -17.48 -9.71 8.33
C LEU A 234 -17.03 -8.34 8.83
N LEU A 235 -17.90 -7.33 8.79
CA LEU A 235 -17.55 -5.97 9.24
C LEU A 235 -17.16 -5.92 10.72
N SER A 236 -17.87 -6.64 11.60
CA SER A 236 -17.53 -6.71 13.03
C SER A 236 -16.21 -7.41 13.34
N ARG A 237 -15.67 -8.18 12.37
CA ARG A 237 -14.39 -8.88 12.49
C ARG A 237 -13.22 -8.04 12.00
N ILE A 238 -13.47 -6.92 11.34
CA ILE A 238 -12.43 -5.93 11.04
C ILE A 238 -12.09 -5.23 12.36
N SER A 239 -10.86 -5.38 12.83
CA SER A 239 -10.38 -4.80 14.09
C SER A 239 -9.82 -3.40 13.94
N GLY A 240 -9.54 -2.97 12.71
CA GLY A 240 -9.10 -1.62 12.40
C GLY A 240 -8.84 -1.48 10.90
N VAL A 241 -8.80 -0.24 10.43
CA VAL A 241 -8.53 0.10 9.04
C VAL A 241 -7.49 1.22 8.99
N ILE A 242 -6.46 1.03 8.20
CA ILE A 242 -5.40 2.00 7.95
C ILE A 242 -5.30 2.22 6.44
N LEU A 243 -5.69 3.40 5.99
CA LEU A 243 -5.58 3.82 4.60
C LEU A 243 -4.36 4.73 4.43
N MET A 244 -3.32 4.24 3.76
CA MET A 244 -2.09 4.99 3.51
C MET A 244 -2.12 5.67 2.15
N SER A 245 -2.02 7.00 2.13
CA SER A 245 -2.03 7.83 0.92
C SER A 245 -3.14 7.43 -0.06
N PRO A 246 -4.41 7.35 0.38
CA PRO A 246 -5.49 6.78 -0.43
C PRO A 246 -5.69 7.52 -1.76
N ASP A 247 -5.59 6.78 -2.87
CA ASP A 247 -6.01 7.23 -4.19
C ASP A 247 -7.52 7.09 -4.35
N LEU A 248 -8.26 7.82 -3.51
CA LEU A 248 -9.72 7.79 -3.43
C LEU A 248 -10.28 9.20 -3.57
N ASP A 249 -11.44 9.35 -4.21
CA ASP A 249 -12.12 10.64 -4.24
C ASP A 249 -12.77 10.90 -2.88
N PRO A 250 -12.61 12.09 -2.25
CA PRO A 250 -13.24 12.37 -0.95
C PRO A 250 -14.77 12.22 -0.94
N ASP A 251 -15.47 12.56 -2.03
CA ASP A 251 -16.94 12.41 -2.10
C ASP A 251 -17.31 10.93 -2.19
N LEU A 252 -16.51 10.16 -2.94
CA LEU A 252 -16.70 8.72 -3.05
C LEU A 252 -16.42 8.05 -1.69
N PHE A 253 -15.36 8.46 -1.00
CA PHE A 253 -15.07 7.97 0.35
C PHE A 253 -16.24 8.23 1.29
N ARG A 254 -16.77 9.46 1.31
CA ARG A 254 -17.93 9.81 2.13
C ARG A 254 -19.15 8.96 1.78
N SER A 255 -19.49 8.84 0.50
CA SER A 255 -20.61 8.00 0.05
C SER A 255 -20.42 6.52 0.44
N GLN A 256 -19.18 6.01 0.39
CA GLN A 256 -18.86 4.66 0.83
C GLN A 256 -19.00 4.52 2.34
N ALA A 257 -18.47 5.47 3.12
CA ALA A 257 -18.57 5.48 4.58
C ALA A 257 -20.03 5.53 5.06
N GLU A 258 -20.86 6.39 4.47
CA GLU A 258 -22.29 6.48 4.75
C GLU A 258 -23.03 5.17 4.44
N ALA A 259 -22.68 4.51 3.34
CA ALA A 259 -23.26 3.21 2.98
C ALA A 259 -22.80 2.06 3.91
N ILE A 260 -21.58 2.14 4.46
CA ILE A 260 -21.07 1.21 5.48
C ILE A 260 -21.80 1.44 6.81
N GLY A 261 -22.12 2.70 7.14
CA GLY A 261 -22.72 3.09 8.40
C GLY A 261 -21.66 3.20 9.50
N GLN A 262 -21.65 2.26 10.44
CA GLN A 262 -20.64 2.24 11.48
C GLN A 262 -19.31 1.70 10.93
N LEU A 263 -18.32 2.59 10.82
CA LEU A 263 -16.97 2.21 10.39
C LEU A 263 -16.27 1.34 11.45
N PRO A 264 -15.46 0.34 11.04
CA PRO A 264 -14.63 -0.40 11.98
C PRO A 264 -13.60 0.53 12.65
N GLN A 265 -13.44 0.41 13.98
CA GLN A 265 -12.53 1.25 14.75
C GLN A 265 -11.32 0.46 15.28
N PRO A 266 -10.10 1.05 15.27
CA PRO A 266 -9.80 2.40 14.79
C PRO A 266 -9.81 2.50 13.26
N PHE A 267 -10.32 3.61 12.73
CA PHE A 267 -10.26 3.95 11.32
C PHE A 267 -9.28 5.11 11.10
N MET A 268 -8.13 4.83 10.48
CA MET A 268 -7.04 5.79 10.30
C MET A 268 -6.75 6.06 8.82
N ILE A 269 -6.50 7.32 8.49
CA ILE A 269 -6.14 7.80 7.16
C ILE A 269 -4.82 8.55 7.26
N PHE A 270 -3.79 8.04 6.62
CA PHE A 270 -2.48 8.69 6.56
C PHE A 270 -2.36 9.49 5.27
N VAL A 271 -2.07 10.78 5.39
CA VAL A 271 -2.02 11.73 4.28
C VAL A 271 -0.64 12.35 4.16
N SER A 272 -0.33 12.85 2.96
CA SER A 272 0.86 13.65 2.69
C SER A 272 0.51 14.69 1.64
N ARG A 273 0.46 15.97 2.00
CA ARG A 273 0.07 17.07 1.12
C ARG A 273 1.04 17.26 -0.06
N GLN A 274 2.26 16.75 0.06
CA GLN A 274 3.29 16.81 -0.97
C GLN A 274 3.43 15.50 -1.75
N ASP A 275 2.40 14.66 -1.74
CA ASP A 275 2.32 13.43 -2.53
C ASP A 275 2.20 13.75 -4.03
N ARG A 276 3.29 13.51 -4.75
CA ARG A 276 3.37 13.83 -6.18
C ARG A 276 2.65 12.80 -7.04
N ALA A 277 2.51 11.55 -6.57
CA ALA A 277 1.77 10.53 -7.28
C ALA A 277 0.27 10.83 -7.28
N LEU A 278 -0.28 11.24 -6.12
CA LEU A 278 -1.67 11.67 -6.02
C LEU A 278 -1.95 12.99 -6.75
N SER A 279 -0.96 13.88 -6.84
CA SER A 279 -1.06 15.08 -7.68
C SER A 279 -1.25 14.72 -9.17
N LEU A 280 -0.52 13.71 -9.67
CA LEU A 280 -0.69 13.21 -11.03
C LEU A 280 -2.03 12.48 -11.20
N ALA A 281 -2.44 11.66 -10.23
CA ALA A 281 -3.73 10.99 -10.25
C ALA A 281 -4.88 12.02 -10.31
N SER A 282 -4.82 13.06 -9.48
CA SER A 282 -5.77 14.18 -9.48
C SER A 282 -5.88 14.81 -10.87
N PHE A 283 -4.74 15.03 -11.54
CA PHE A 283 -4.74 15.58 -12.90
C PHE A 283 -5.48 14.69 -13.91
N ILE A 284 -5.27 13.36 -13.83
CA ILE A 284 -5.94 12.38 -14.70
C ILE A 284 -7.44 12.29 -14.40
N THR A 285 -7.84 12.39 -13.13
CA THR A 285 -9.23 12.21 -12.69
C THR A 285 -10.04 13.52 -12.62
N GLY A 286 -9.64 14.57 -13.35
CA GLY A 286 -10.43 15.80 -13.47
C GLY A 286 -10.05 16.94 -12.52
N ARG A 287 -8.81 16.94 -12.00
CA ARG A 287 -8.19 17.99 -11.15
C ARG A 287 -8.84 18.19 -9.78
N LYS A 288 -9.55 17.19 -9.27
CA LYS A 288 -10.06 17.17 -7.90
C LYS A 288 -9.02 16.53 -6.97
N PRO A 289 -8.76 17.09 -5.76
CA PRO A 289 -7.87 16.47 -4.77
C PRO A 289 -8.28 15.04 -4.41
N ARG A 290 -7.30 14.16 -4.21
CA ARG A 290 -7.52 12.80 -3.69
C ARG A 290 -7.52 12.83 -2.17
N LEU A 291 -8.13 11.81 -1.55
CA LEU A 291 -8.24 11.68 -0.09
C LEU A 291 -6.86 11.67 0.59
N GLY A 292 -5.83 11.12 -0.03
CA GLY A 292 -4.47 11.10 0.53
C GLY A 292 -3.71 12.43 0.51
N VAL A 293 -4.30 13.49 -0.07
CA VAL A 293 -3.71 14.84 -0.13
C VAL A 293 -4.65 15.92 0.43
N ILE A 294 -5.66 15.53 1.22
CA ILE A 294 -6.50 16.52 1.91
C ILE A 294 -5.63 17.35 2.86
N ASP A 295 -5.96 18.63 2.98
CA ASP A 295 -5.21 19.62 3.75
C ASP A 295 -5.98 20.15 4.96
N GLY A 296 -7.13 19.56 5.26
CA GLY A 296 -7.96 19.88 6.41
C GLY A 296 -9.04 18.81 6.69
N PRO A 297 -9.69 18.88 7.86
CA PRO A 297 -10.67 17.89 8.32
C PRO A 297 -12.00 17.95 7.56
N GLU A 298 -12.29 19.00 6.81
CA GLU A 298 -13.58 19.24 6.15
C GLU A 298 -13.99 18.10 5.23
N ALA A 299 -13.01 17.50 4.54
CA ALA A 299 -13.22 16.36 3.64
C ALA A 299 -13.84 15.15 4.36
N VAL A 300 -13.50 14.95 5.65
CA VAL A 300 -13.95 13.82 6.46
C VAL A 300 -14.84 14.23 7.63
N ALA A 301 -15.23 15.50 7.71
CA ALA A 301 -16.07 16.02 8.79
C ALA A 301 -17.36 15.21 8.97
N GLY A 302 -17.70 14.90 10.21
CA GLY A 302 -18.87 14.10 10.57
C GLY A 302 -18.70 12.59 10.36
N LEU A 303 -17.53 12.13 9.93
CA LEU A 303 -17.16 10.71 9.91
C LEU A 303 -16.28 10.39 11.11
N ASP A 304 -16.50 9.23 11.72
CA ASP A 304 -15.69 8.72 12.83
C ASP A 304 -14.38 8.13 12.29
N VAL A 305 -13.46 9.01 11.88
CA VAL A 305 -12.15 8.65 11.31
C VAL A 305 -11.06 9.55 11.86
N LYS A 306 -9.84 9.00 11.94
CA LYS A 306 -8.64 9.70 12.38
C LYS A 306 -7.75 9.99 11.19
N VAL A 307 -7.33 11.24 11.01
CA VAL A 307 -6.41 11.63 9.94
C VAL A 307 -5.06 12.01 10.52
N ILE A 308 -3.98 11.47 9.95
CA ILE A 308 -2.61 11.78 10.36
C ILE A 308 -1.85 12.33 9.15
N ASP A 309 -1.36 13.57 9.25
CA ASP A 309 -0.56 14.22 8.22
C ASP A 309 0.93 13.95 8.42
N PHE A 310 1.52 13.19 7.48
CA PHE A 310 2.94 12.83 7.44
C PHE A 310 3.78 13.79 6.59
N THR A 311 3.22 14.89 6.10
CA THR A 311 3.92 15.83 5.20
C THR A 311 5.29 16.26 5.75
N ALA A 312 5.40 16.53 7.05
CA ALA A 312 6.66 16.97 7.66
C ALA A 312 7.75 15.89 7.72
N LEU A 313 7.37 14.61 7.55
CA LEU A 313 8.27 13.47 7.61
C LEU A 313 8.64 12.95 6.22
N ALA A 314 8.22 13.65 5.16
CA ALA A 314 8.57 13.34 3.78
C ALA A 314 10.06 13.58 3.53
N ASP A 315 10.73 12.57 2.97
CA ASP A 315 12.16 12.58 2.62
C ASP A 315 12.41 12.66 1.10
N GLY A 316 11.33 12.69 0.30
CA GLY A 316 11.39 12.72 -1.16
C GLY A 316 11.34 11.34 -1.81
N GLU A 317 11.52 10.27 -1.04
CA GLU A 317 11.53 8.90 -1.56
C GLU A 317 10.15 8.48 -2.05
N GLY A 318 10.13 7.68 -3.13
CA GLY A 318 8.88 7.13 -3.68
C GLY A 318 7.81 8.18 -4.01
N LEU A 319 8.22 9.38 -4.46
CA LEU A 319 7.32 10.51 -4.77
C LEU A 319 6.52 11.05 -3.57
N ASN A 320 6.97 10.76 -2.34
CA ASN A 320 6.23 11.01 -1.09
C ASN A 320 4.88 10.29 -1.03
N HIS A 321 4.73 9.18 -1.78
CA HIS A 321 3.46 8.46 -1.89
C HIS A 321 3.27 7.34 -0.86
N ALA A 322 4.34 6.96 -0.17
CA ALA A 322 4.34 5.91 0.84
C ALA A 322 5.11 6.32 2.10
N VAL A 323 5.18 7.62 2.41
CA VAL A 323 5.94 8.19 3.54
C VAL A 323 5.77 7.40 4.85
N PRO A 324 4.54 6.99 5.27
CA PRO A 324 4.36 6.21 6.49
C PRO A 324 5.17 4.91 6.55
N ALA A 325 5.46 4.29 5.41
CA ALA A 325 6.17 3.02 5.30
C ALA A 325 7.59 3.14 4.72
N THR A 326 7.98 4.31 4.19
CA THR A 326 9.30 4.52 3.56
C THR A 326 10.19 5.49 4.31
N SER A 327 9.63 6.41 5.10
CA SER A 327 10.42 7.36 5.88
C SER A 327 10.84 6.75 7.22
N PRO A 328 12.14 6.65 7.52
CA PRO A 328 12.61 6.16 8.82
C PRO A 328 12.03 6.96 10.00
N ALA A 329 11.81 8.27 9.82
CA ALA A 329 11.20 9.11 10.85
C ALA A 329 9.72 8.76 11.07
N ALA A 330 8.96 8.57 9.99
CA ALA A 330 7.55 8.17 10.06
C ALA A 330 7.38 6.79 10.72
N ILE A 331 8.22 5.83 10.34
CA ILE A 331 8.23 4.48 10.92
C ILE A 331 8.49 4.53 12.43
N ARG A 332 9.48 5.31 12.88
CA ARG A 332 9.77 5.46 14.32
C ARG A 332 8.59 6.03 15.10
N VAL A 333 7.94 7.07 14.57
CA VAL A 333 6.78 7.70 15.20
C VAL A 333 5.63 6.70 15.32
N LEU A 334 5.27 6.06 14.21
CA LEU A 334 4.20 5.07 14.18
C LEU A 334 4.49 3.87 15.10
N SER A 335 5.73 3.37 15.11
CA SER A 335 6.13 2.28 16.02
C SER A 335 5.98 2.69 17.49
N GLY A 336 6.34 3.93 17.84
CA GLY A 336 6.13 4.47 19.18
C GLY A 336 4.64 4.56 19.54
N LEU A 337 3.80 5.01 18.61
CA LEU A 337 2.34 5.09 18.79
C LEU A 337 1.72 3.70 18.99
N ILE A 338 2.15 2.70 18.22
CA ILE A 338 1.70 1.31 18.35
C ILE A 338 2.07 0.75 19.73
N GLN A 339 3.29 1.00 20.21
CA GLN A 339 3.74 0.57 21.54
C GLN A 339 2.97 1.25 22.68
N GLN A 340 2.68 2.54 22.57
CA GLN A 340 1.87 3.29 23.54
C GLN A 340 0.43 2.79 23.60
N ALA A 341 -0.21 2.61 22.43
CA ALA A 341 -1.56 2.07 22.35
C ALA A 341 -1.66 0.66 22.95
N SER A 342 -0.63 -0.17 22.75
CA SER A 342 -0.53 -1.51 23.36
C SER A 342 -0.34 -1.47 24.87
N SER A 343 0.13 -0.34 25.42
CA SER A 343 0.36 -0.13 26.86
C SER A 343 -0.83 0.51 27.59
N GLY A 344 -1.91 0.85 26.87
CA GLY A 344 -3.17 1.34 27.45
C GLY A 344 -3.23 2.83 27.76
N ASP A 345 -2.25 3.63 27.30
CA ASP A 345 -2.18 5.07 27.55
C ASP A 345 -2.27 5.83 26.22
N GLY A 346 -3.30 6.68 26.06
CA GLY A 346 -3.40 7.66 24.97
C GLY A 346 -4.67 7.59 24.13
N GLY A 347 -5.49 8.64 24.22
CA GLY A 347 -6.50 8.95 23.20
C GLY A 347 -5.86 9.72 22.05
N PHE A 348 -6.14 9.34 20.82
CA PHE A 348 -5.74 10.09 19.63
C PHE A 348 -6.78 11.17 19.31
N GLU A 349 -6.35 12.39 19.02
CA GLU A 349 -7.18 13.41 18.37
C GLU A 349 -7.66 12.93 16.99
N ASP A 350 -8.76 13.47 16.49
CA ASP A 350 -9.36 13.04 15.22
C ASP A 350 -8.59 13.56 13.98
N TYR A 351 -7.81 14.62 14.15
CA TYR A 351 -6.89 15.12 13.13
C TYR A 351 -5.55 15.49 13.78
N MET A 352 -4.46 14.89 13.31
CA MET A 352 -3.13 15.06 13.88
C MET A 352 -2.12 15.43 12.80
N VAL A 353 -1.46 16.58 12.97
CA VAL A 353 -0.34 16.99 12.11
C VAL A 353 0.96 16.67 12.82
N LEU A 354 1.88 15.98 12.14
CA LEU A 354 3.21 15.71 12.65
C LEU A 354 4.14 16.88 12.29
N GLU A 355 4.97 17.31 13.25
CA GLU A 355 6.05 18.28 13.03
C GLU A 355 7.42 17.64 13.22
N ALA A 356 8.34 17.89 12.28
CA ALA A 356 9.75 17.52 12.44
C ALA A 356 10.48 18.58 13.28
N GLN A 357 10.99 18.21 14.47
CA GLN A 357 11.81 19.11 15.28
C GLN A 357 13.26 19.19 14.75
N PRO A 358 13.98 20.30 14.99
CA PRO A 358 15.36 20.50 14.53
C PRO A 358 16.38 19.48 15.07
N ASP A 359 16.07 18.78 16.16
CA ASP A 359 16.90 17.77 16.82
C ASP A 359 16.51 16.32 16.43
N GLY A 360 15.51 16.15 15.56
CA GLY A 360 15.00 14.85 15.12
C GLY A 360 13.89 14.26 15.99
N ALA A 361 13.44 14.97 17.04
CA ALA A 361 12.21 14.61 17.76
C ALA A 361 10.96 14.91 16.90
N VAL A 362 9.90 14.12 17.05
CA VAL A 362 8.61 14.37 16.37
C VAL A 362 7.54 14.32 17.44
N LEU A 363 6.76 15.39 17.56
CA LEU A 363 5.64 15.48 18.50
C LEU A 363 4.33 15.71 17.74
N PRO A 364 3.22 15.12 18.19
CA PRO A 364 1.91 15.44 17.65
C PRO A 364 1.55 16.89 18.00
N VAL A 365 1.08 17.65 17.02
CA VAL A 365 0.55 18.99 17.25
C VAL A 365 -0.96 18.94 17.09
N SER A 366 -1.66 19.18 18.21
CA SER A 366 -3.10 19.38 18.22
C SER A 366 -3.40 20.76 17.63
N ASN A 367 -4.36 20.83 16.69
CA ASN A 367 -4.95 22.10 16.26
C ASN A 367 -6.13 22.48 17.15
#